data_AF-A0A6G9Y0M3-F1
#
_entry.id   AF-A0A6G9Y0M3-F1
#
_cell.length_a   1.000
_cell.length_b   1.000
_cell.length_c   1.000
_cell.angle_alpha   90.00
_cell.angle_beta   90.00
_cell.angle_gamma   90.00
#
_symmetry.space_group_name_H-M   'P 1'
#
loop_
_entity.id
_entity.type
_entity.pdbx_description
1 polymer ?
#
loop_
_entity_poly.entity_id
_entity_poly.type
_entity_poly.pdbx_seq_one_letter_code
_entity_poly.pdbx_strand_id
1 'polypeptide(L)'
;MPITTNPDGSITWTGSVTFSGATDPLSTGVATLTLTPAGGVSNLPALVNGEPGVPPRFRNVVVHQVPYGTTPPAPTWTLVSPGGAGTASVYDLDIHLNSGQQGAAGTNAAVLTAGDVVSTGIQDGWELIYSAATAKLVAGPPRRVIGPFISAFNAPYNGNAGSYVVSTIGIPAQPWAWRPRASAHLYVGGTPNVHVDAVVRLGDPVAGDIVGYGLGVTGAGPVPVNVVPHFGGAITGTSTYGQIAAGTAATLYLVAVQTASTTDNWNTVNTNGQFMIDVVPI
;
A
#
# COMPACT_ATOMS: atom_id res chain seq x y z
N MET A 1 -41.79 95.66 -23.74
CA MET A 1 -41.12 94.37 -23.46
C MET A 1 -41.77 93.76 -22.23
N PRO A 2 -42.19 92.49 -22.26
CA PRO A 2 -42.98 91.88 -21.19
C PRO A 2 -42.12 91.40 -20.02
N ILE A 3 -40.78 91.54 -20.08
CA ILE A 3 -39.85 91.39 -18.97
C ILE A 3 -39.04 92.69 -18.90
N THR A 4 -39.00 93.32 -17.74
CA THR A 4 -38.20 94.53 -17.48
C THR A 4 -37.37 94.31 -16.23
N THR A 5 -36.06 94.49 -16.32
CA THR A 5 -35.19 94.47 -15.15
C THR A 5 -35.29 95.83 -14.45
N ASN A 6 -35.65 95.81 -13.18
CA ASN A 6 -35.76 97.00 -12.35
C ASN A 6 -34.36 97.48 -11.92
N PRO A 7 -34.21 98.75 -11.51
CA PRO A 7 -32.91 99.32 -11.11
C PRO A 7 -32.27 98.63 -9.89
N ASP A 8 -33.04 97.91 -9.09
CA ASP A 8 -32.57 97.11 -7.95
C ASP A 8 -32.12 95.68 -8.35
N GLY A 9 -32.16 95.35 -9.64
CA GLY A 9 -31.81 94.03 -10.17
C GLY A 9 -32.95 93.01 -10.15
N SER A 10 -34.12 93.34 -9.60
CA SER A 10 -35.31 92.49 -9.70
C SER A 10 -35.89 92.52 -11.12
N ILE A 11 -36.77 91.58 -11.46
CA ILE A 11 -37.36 91.47 -12.79
C ILE A 11 -38.88 91.59 -12.67
N THR A 12 -39.47 92.55 -13.38
CA THR A 12 -40.91 92.69 -13.55
C THR A 12 -41.35 92.00 -14.84
N TRP A 13 -42.24 91.01 -14.74
CA TRP A 13 -42.84 90.35 -15.89
C TRP A 13 -44.36 90.57 -15.94
N THR A 14 -44.88 90.75 -17.16
CA THR A 14 -46.32 90.85 -17.42
C THR A 14 -46.73 89.80 -18.43
N GLY A 15 -47.55 88.83 -18.01
CA GLY A 15 -48.12 87.82 -18.90
C GLY A 15 -49.04 86.84 -18.16
N SER A 16 -49.42 85.77 -18.83
CA SER A 16 -50.35 84.75 -18.32
C SER A 16 -49.58 83.56 -17.74
N VAL A 17 -49.94 83.16 -16.51
CA VAL A 17 -49.43 81.93 -15.90
C VAL A 17 -50.36 80.77 -16.28
N THR A 18 -49.82 79.78 -16.99
CA THR A 18 -50.55 78.55 -17.32
C THR A 18 -49.91 77.37 -16.62
N PHE A 19 -50.66 76.69 -15.76
CA PHE A 19 -50.28 75.38 -15.21
C PHE A 19 -50.72 74.31 -16.21
N SER A 20 -49.79 73.52 -16.72
CA SER A 20 -50.09 72.41 -17.64
C SER A 20 -49.58 71.10 -17.03
N GLY A 21 -50.35 70.02 -17.19
CA GLY A 21 -49.99 68.69 -16.68
C GLY A 21 -50.07 68.51 -15.15
N ALA A 22 -50.58 69.48 -14.40
CA ALA A 22 -50.78 69.35 -12.96
C ALA A 22 -52.11 68.64 -12.66
N THR A 23 -52.06 67.33 -12.42
CA THR A 23 -53.11 66.65 -11.65
C THR A 23 -53.07 67.20 -10.23
N ASP A 24 -53.89 68.23 -10.00
CA ASP A 24 -54.18 68.84 -8.70
C ASP A 24 -52.97 69.38 -7.88
N PRO A 25 -52.51 70.61 -8.17
CA PRO A 25 -51.46 71.26 -7.39
C PRO A 25 -51.94 71.71 -5.99
N LEU A 26 -53.26 71.72 -5.73
CA LEU A 26 -53.81 72.15 -4.44
C LEU A 26 -53.73 71.05 -3.38
N SER A 27 -53.72 69.77 -3.77
CA SER A 27 -53.57 68.64 -2.84
C SER A 27 -52.13 68.17 -2.66
N THR A 28 -51.31 68.24 -3.70
CA THR A 28 -49.93 67.72 -3.68
C THR A 28 -48.89 68.74 -3.23
N GLY A 29 -49.22 70.04 -3.25
CA GLY A 29 -48.33 71.13 -2.86
C GLY A 29 -47.16 71.37 -3.82
N VAL A 30 -47.12 70.69 -4.97
CA VAL A 30 -46.05 70.82 -5.98
C VAL A 30 -46.67 71.11 -7.35
N ALA A 31 -46.20 72.16 -8.00
CA ALA A 31 -46.61 72.51 -9.35
C ALA A 31 -45.38 72.86 -10.20
N THR A 32 -45.39 72.44 -11.46
CA THR A 32 -44.42 72.92 -12.45
C THR A 32 -45.00 74.13 -13.17
N LEU A 33 -44.27 75.25 -13.12
CA LEU A 33 -44.69 76.53 -13.67
C LEU A 33 -43.92 76.83 -14.95
N THR A 34 -44.64 77.06 -16.04
CA THR A 34 -44.05 77.53 -17.31
C THR A 34 -44.51 78.95 -17.60
N LEU A 35 -43.61 79.92 -17.48
CA LEU A 35 -43.87 81.32 -17.79
C LEU A 35 -43.68 81.55 -19.28
N THR A 36 -44.77 81.88 -19.99
CA THR A 36 -44.71 82.17 -21.44
C THR A 36 -45.22 83.59 -21.70
N PRO A 37 -44.45 84.46 -22.38
CA PRO A 37 -44.95 85.78 -22.75
C PRO A 37 -46.15 85.67 -23.69
N ALA A 38 -47.02 86.68 -23.71
CA ALA A 38 -48.24 86.67 -24.53
C ALA A 38 -47.92 86.38 -26.02
N GLY A 39 -48.47 85.29 -26.54
CA GLY A 39 -48.25 84.82 -27.93
C GLY A 39 -47.08 83.84 -28.12
N GLY A 40 -46.30 83.54 -27.08
CA GLY A 40 -45.28 82.49 -27.11
C GLY A 40 -45.86 81.10 -26.88
N VAL A 41 -45.14 80.06 -27.32
CA VAL A 41 -45.42 78.65 -27.00
C VAL A 41 -44.21 78.07 -26.28
N SER A 42 -44.44 77.36 -25.19
CA SER A 42 -43.39 76.62 -24.46
C SER A 42 -43.87 75.20 -24.24
N ASN A 43 -43.02 74.21 -24.54
CA ASN A 43 -43.27 72.81 -24.23
C ASN A 43 -42.25 72.31 -23.20
N LEU A 44 -42.73 71.84 -22.06
CA LEU A 44 -41.92 71.05 -21.14
C LEU A 44 -42.19 69.58 -21.47
N PRO A 45 -41.19 68.78 -21.89
CA PRO A 45 -41.39 67.34 -22.05
C PRO A 45 -41.85 66.76 -20.72
N ALA A 46 -42.95 66.01 -20.73
CA ALA A 46 -43.50 65.41 -19.53
C ALA A 46 -42.43 64.57 -18.82
N LEU A 47 -42.24 64.80 -17.52
CA LEU A 47 -41.44 63.95 -16.66
C LEU A 47 -42.16 62.60 -16.57
N VAL A 48 -41.74 61.64 -17.40
CA VAL A 48 -42.23 60.26 -17.31
C VAL A 48 -41.61 59.64 -16.06
N ASN A 49 -42.45 59.22 -15.11
CA ASN A 49 -41.99 58.44 -13.96
C ASN A 49 -41.27 57.19 -14.47
N GLY A 50 -39.99 57.02 -14.12
CA GLY A 50 -39.25 55.82 -14.47
C GLY A 50 -39.91 54.59 -13.84
N GLU A 51 -40.12 53.54 -14.64
CA GLU A 51 -40.64 52.25 -14.16
C GLU A 51 -39.85 51.77 -12.93
N PRO A 52 -40.52 51.28 -11.87
CA PRO A 52 -39.84 50.78 -10.68
C PRO A 52 -38.75 49.77 -11.04
N GLY A 53 -37.57 49.92 -10.43
CA GLY A 53 -36.49 48.94 -10.59
C GLY A 53 -36.94 47.58 -10.05
N VAL A 54 -36.72 46.52 -10.82
CA VAL A 54 -37.03 45.15 -10.38
C VAL A 54 -35.84 44.55 -9.60
N PRO A 55 -36.06 43.60 -8.66
CA PRO A 55 -35.00 43.06 -7.82
C PRO A 55 -33.83 42.43 -8.61
N PRO A 56 -32.60 42.51 -8.08
CA PRO A 56 -31.45 41.85 -8.69
C PRO A 56 -31.62 40.33 -8.77
N ARG A 57 -31.01 39.71 -9.77
CA ARG A 57 -30.96 38.24 -9.91
C ARG A 57 -29.54 37.72 -10.08
N PHE A 58 -29.31 36.49 -9.66
CA PHE A 58 -28.07 35.78 -9.97
C PHE A 58 -28.20 35.04 -11.29
N ARG A 59 -27.18 35.16 -12.14
CA ARG A 59 -27.05 34.32 -13.33
C ARG A 59 -26.27 33.06 -13.02
N ASN A 60 -25.18 33.17 -12.26
CA ASN A 60 -24.35 32.04 -11.86
C ASN A 60 -24.00 32.13 -10.37
N VAL A 61 -24.02 30.99 -9.70
CA VAL A 61 -23.57 30.85 -8.31
C VAL A 61 -22.56 29.70 -8.28
N VAL A 62 -21.29 30.03 -8.09
CA VAL A 62 -20.21 29.05 -7.97
C VAL A 62 -19.88 28.85 -6.51
N VAL A 63 -19.78 27.58 -6.11
CA VAL A 63 -19.44 27.18 -4.74
C VAL A 63 -18.12 26.45 -4.75
N HIS A 64 -17.11 27.02 -4.11
CA HIS A 64 -15.81 26.38 -3.91
C HIS A 64 -15.73 25.76 -2.53
N GLN A 65 -15.15 24.58 -2.46
CA GLN A 65 -14.86 23.93 -1.20
C GLN A 65 -13.42 24.28 -0.77
N VAL A 66 -13.26 24.84 0.43
CA VAL A 66 -11.95 25.08 1.06
C VAL A 66 -11.70 24.07 2.17
N PRO A 67 -10.44 23.79 2.56
CA PRO A 67 -10.17 22.85 3.65
C PRO A 67 -10.90 23.20 4.96
N TYR A 68 -11.23 22.19 5.75
CA TYR A 68 -11.81 22.39 7.08
C TYR A 68 -10.90 23.25 7.97
N GLY A 69 -11.49 24.15 8.75
CA GLY A 69 -10.78 24.95 9.75
C GLY A 69 -10.00 26.15 9.19
N THR A 70 -10.05 26.42 7.88
CA THR A 70 -9.51 27.65 7.30
C THR A 70 -10.60 28.73 7.22
N THR A 71 -10.24 30.01 7.31
CA THR A 71 -11.20 31.09 7.06
C THR A 71 -11.49 31.16 5.56
N PRO A 72 -12.74 30.96 5.09
CA PRO A 72 -13.05 31.10 3.67
C PRO A 72 -12.78 32.53 3.18
N PRO A 73 -12.31 32.71 1.93
CA PRO A 73 -12.31 34.01 1.28
C PRO A 73 -13.70 34.66 1.32
N ALA A 74 -13.73 35.99 1.40
CA ALA A 74 -14.99 36.73 1.30
C ALA A 74 -15.68 36.44 -0.04
N PRO A 75 -17.02 36.34 -0.06
CA PRO A 75 -17.74 36.10 -1.29
C PRO A 75 -17.53 37.25 -2.27
N THR A 76 -17.37 36.93 -3.55
CA THR A 76 -17.19 37.94 -4.59
C THR A 76 -18.44 38.05 -5.46
N TRP A 77 -18.74 39.28 -5.83
CA TRP A 77 -19.93 39.65 -6.58
C TRP A 77 -19.49 40.37 -7.84
N THR A 78 -19.74 39.76 -9.00
CA THR A 78 -19.39 40.35 -10.28
C THR A 78 -20.66 40.86 -10.95
N LEU A 79 -20.76 42.17 -11.16
CA LEU A 79 -21.86 42.74 -11.92
C LEU A 79 -21.75 42.31 -13.38
N VAL A 80 -22.75 41.60 -13.87
CA VAL A 80 -22.86 41.15 -15.27
C VAL A 80 -23.65 42.14 -16.09
N SER A 81 -24.73 42.68 -15.51
CA SER A 81 -25.55 43.72 -16.15
C SER A 81 -26.09 44.67 -15.09
N PRO A 82 -25.93 46.00 -15.26
CA PRO A 82 -26.39 47.01 -14.31
C PRO A 82 -27.93 47.08 -14.19
N GLY A 83 -28.69 46.46 -15.09
CA GLY A 83 -30.14 46.61 -15.15
C GLY A 83 -30.58 47.98 -15.67
N GLY A 84 -31.84 48.33 -15.46
CA GLY A 84 -32.46 49.59 -15.90
C GLY A 84 -33.93 49.67 -15.50
N ALA A 85 -34.64 50.69 -15.98
CA ALA A 85 -36.09 50.80 -15.77
C ALA A 85 -36.79 49.52 -16.25
N GLY A 86 -37.51 48.85 -15.36
CA GLY A 86 -38.15 47.54 -15.62
C GLY A 86 -37.21 46.35 -15.85
N THR A 87 -35.88 46.49 -15.70
CA THR A 87 -34.91 45.41 -15.96
C THR A 87 -33.99 45.16 -14.76
N ALA A 88 -33.91 43.91 -14.31
CA ALA A 88 -33.11 43.52 -13.14
C ALA A 88 -31.62 43.65 -13.41
N SER A 89 -30.87 44.11 -12.41
CA SER A 89 -29.43 43.92 -12.39
C SER A 89 -29.10 42.43 -12.23
N VAL A 90 -28.02 42.00 -12.87
CA VAL A 90 -27.60 40.61 -12.92
C VAL A 90 -26.19 40.50 -12.36
N TYR A 91 -25.99 39.57 -11.43
CA TYR A 91 -24.70 39.30 -10.81
C TYR A 91 -24.31 37.82 -10.97
N ASP A 92 -23.00 37.58 -11.03
CA ASP A 92 -22.43 36.27 -10.74
C ASP A 92 -21.86 36.29 -9.31
N LEU A 93 -22.14 35.23 -8.55
CA LEU A 93 -21.74 35.07 -7.16
C LEU A 93 -20.74 33.91 -7.04
N ASP A 94 -19.63 34.16 -6.39
CA ASP A 94 -18.63 33.15 -6.06
C ASP A 94 -18.48 33.07 -4.54
N ILE A 95 -18.81 31.90 -3.97
CA ILE A 95 -18.82 31.65 -2.53
C ILE A 95 -17.90 30.48 -2.18
N HIS A 96 -17.24 30.58 -1.04
CA HIS A 96 -16.32 29.55 -0.53
C HIS A 96 -16.89 28.97 0.77
N LEU A 97 -16.96 27.65 0.86
CA LEU A 97 -17.46 26.91 2.02
C LEU A 97 -16.41 25.92 2.50
N ASN A 98 -16.24 25.79 3.82
CA ASN A 98 -15.34 24.77 4.37
C ASN A 98 -15.84 23.35 4.06
N SER A 99 -14.88 22.43 3.85
CA SER A 99 -15.14 21.01 3.90
C SER A 99 -15.53 20.57 5.31
N GLY A 100 -16.18 19.41 5.40
CA GLY A 100 -16.45 18.79 6.69
C GLY A 100 -15.15 18.47 7.43
N GLN A 101 -15.23 18.44 8.77
CA GLN A 101 -14.13 18.00 9.62
C GLN A 101 -13.70 16.59 9.21
N GLN A 102 -12.39 16.38 9.03
CA GLN A 102 -11.86 15.04 8.82
C GLN A 102 -12.27 14.15 10.00
N GLY A 103 -12.79 12.95 9.71
CA GLY A 103 -13.10 11.97 10.75
C GLY A 103 -11.86 11.63 11.57
N ALA A 104 -12.06 11.25 12.84
CA ALA A 104 -10.97 10.78 13.68
C ALA A 104 -10.21 9.64 12.97
N ALA A 105 -8.88 9.60 13.13
CA ALA A 105 -8.11 8.46 12.68
C ALA A 105 -8.65 7.17 13.31
N GLY A 106 -8.76 6.10 12.53
CA GLY A 106 -9.14 4.80 13.07
C GLY A 106 -8.14 4.37 14.15
N THR A 107 -8.63 3.73 15.21
CA THR A 107 -7.82 3.35 16.39
C THR A 107 -6.69 2.35 16.09
N ASN A 108 -6.61 1.80 14.88
CA ASN A 108 -5.68 0.74 14.47
C ASN A 108 -4.80 1.13 13.27
N ALA A 109 -4.33 2.38 13.20
CA ALA A 109 -3.54 2.85 12.05
C ALA A 109 -2.15 2.19 11.93
N ALA A 110 -1.63 1.58 13.00
CA ALA A 110 -0.37 0.84 13.00
C ALA A 110 -0.61 -0.67 13.14
N VAL A 111 0.08 -1.48 12.33
CA VAL A 111 -0.03 -2.94 12.35
C VAL A 111 0.20 -3.51 13.75
N LEU A 112 1.18 -2.99 14.50
CA LEU A 112 1.51 -3.47 15.84
C LEU A 112 0.44 -3.13 16.90
N THR A 113 -0.45 -2.18 16.62
CA THR A 113 -1.55 -1.79 17.52
C THR A 113 -2.90 -2.29 17.03
N ALA A 114 -2.93 -3.11 15.99
CA ALA A 114 -4.17 -3.70 15.49
C ALA A 114 -4.70 -4.76 16.48
N GLY A 115 -6.02 -4.78 16.71
CA GLY A 115 -6.64 -5.63 17.73
C GLY A 115 -6.52 -7.15 17.46
N ASP A 116 -6.27 -7.52 16.21
CA ASP A 116 -6.01 -8.87 15.72
C ASP A 116 -4.53 -9.28 15.80
N VAL A 117 -3.63 -8.39 16.22
CA VAL A 117 -2.21 -8.68 16.43
C VAL A 117 -1.91 -8.85 17.92
N VAL A 118 -1.21 -9.93 18.25
CA VAL A 118 -0.62 -10.11 19.59
C VAL A 118 0.71 -9.36 19.62
N SER A 119 0.71 -8.18 20.26
CA SER A 119 1.86 -7.28 20.30
C SER A 119 2.97 -7.71 21.27
N THR A 120 2.68 -8.61 22.21
CA THR A 120 3.65 -9.14 23.16
C THR A 120 4.55 -10.19 22.55
N GLY A 121 5.87 -10.08 22.76
CA GLY A 121 6.85 -11.10 22.34
C GLY A 121 7.34 -10.99 20.90
N ILE A 122 6.99 -9.91 20.18
CA ILE A 122 7.51 -9.64 18.85
C ILE A 122 9.01 -9.31 18.95
N GLN A 123 9.83 -9.99 18.15
CA GLN A 123 11.27 -9.76 18.03
C GLN A 123 11.62 -9.26 16.64
N ASP A 124 12.76 -8.57 16.50
CA ASP A 124 13.28 -8.19 15.20
C ASP A 124 13.54 -9.44 14.32
N GLY A 125 13.21 -9.32 13.03
CA GLY A 125 13.32 -10.42 12.06
C GLY A 125 12.25 -11.51 12.13
N TRP A 126 11.25 -11.39 13.01
CA TRP A 126 10.11 -12.31 13.08
C TRP A 126 8.98 -11.90 12.11
N GLU A 127 8.18 -12.88 11.72
CA GLU A 127 7.01 -12.69 10.85
C GLU A 127 5.71 -12.82 11.64
N LEU A 128 4.65 -12.18 11.15
CA LEU A 128 3.30 -12.33 11.70
C LEU A 128 2.63 -13.55 11.05
N ILE A 129 2.28 -14.53 11.88
CA ILE A 129 1.67 -15.79 11.47
C ILE A 129 0.26 -15.83 12.06
N TYR A 130 -0.74 -16.15 11.24
CA TYR A 130 -2.09 -16.36 11.75
C TYR A 130 -2.15 -17.65 12.60
N SER A 131 -2.55 -17.51 13.85
CA SER A 131 -2.81 -18.61 14.78
C SER A 131 -4.30 -18.87 14.86
N ALA A 132 -4.75 -20.01 14.34
CA ALA A 132 -6.14 -20.46 14.45
C ALA A 132 -6.59 -20.68 15.90
N ALA A 133 -5.66 -21.02 16.80
CA ALA A 133 -5.95 -21.28 18.21
C ALA A 133 -6.36 -20.01 18.97
N THR A 134 -5.76 -18.86 18.61
CA THR A 134 -6.04 -17.57 19.25
C THR A 134 -6.88 -16.65 18.36
N ALA A 135 -7.16 -17.06 17.12
CA ALA A 135 -7.77 -16.25 16.07
C ALA A 135 -7.06 -14.90 15.86
N LYS A 136 -5.74 -14.87 16.02
CA LYS A 136 -4.90 -13.66 15.95
C LYS A 136 -3.61 -13.90 15.18
N LEU A 137 -3.02 -12.81 14.69
CA LEU A 137 -1.65 -12.77 14.21
C LEU A 137 -0.70 -12.80 15.42
N VAL A 138 0.15 -13.82 15.47
CA VAL A 138 1.21 -13.96 16.48
C VAL A 138 2.56 -13.83 15.79
N ALA A 139 3.53 -13.21 16.45
CA ALA A 139 4.88 -13.19 15.89
C ALA A 139 5.55 -14.55 16.12
N GLY A 140 6.22 -15.04 15.07
CA GLY A 140 7.05 -16.23 15.12
C GLY A 140 8.30 -16.04 14.27
N PRO A 141 9.36 -16.80 14.54
CA PRO A 141 10.54 -16.77 13.68
C PRO A 141 10.15 -17.21 12.25
N PRO A 142 10.82 -16.68 11.22
CA PRO A 142 10.36 -16.80 9.84
C PRO A 142 10.53 -18.21 9.29
N ARG A 143 9.45 -18.82 8.78
CA ARG A 143 9.49 -20.16 8.16
C ARG A 143 10.12 -20.12 6.78
N ARG A 144 11.45 -20.05 6.75
CA ARG A 144 12.26 -20.08 5.51
C ARG A 144 13.24 -21.24 5.49
N VAL A 145 13.74 -21.55 4.30
CA VAL A 145 14.85 -22.47 4.16
C VAL A 145 16.09 -21.86 4.84
N ILE A 146 16.73 -22.62 5.74
CA ILE A 146 17.95 -22.19 6.46
C ILE A 146 19.10 -23.08 6.01
N GLY A 147 20.25 -22.46 5.72
CA GLY A 147 21.43 -23.14 5.21
C GLY A 147 22.16 -22.30 4.16
N PRO A 148 23.15 -22.88 3.49
CA PRO A 148 23.58 -24.28 3.63
C PRO A 148 24.40 -24.50 4.90
N PHE A 149 24.14 -25.62 5.60
CA PHE A 149 25.06 -26.17 6.59
C PHE A 149 26.01 -27.12 5.88
N ILE A 150 27.32 -26.93 6.07
CA ILE A 150 28.36 -27.67 5.35
C ILE A 150 29.30 -28.32 6.39
N SER A 151 29.73 -29.55 6.14
CA SER A 151 30.78 -30.20 6.91
C SER A 151 31.89 -30.73 6.01
N ALA A 152 33.09 -30.78 6.58
CA ALA A 152 34.24 -31.42 5.96
C ALA A 152 34.10 -32.95 6.00
N PHE A 153 34.77 -33.62 5.08
CA PHE A 153 34.86 -35.07 5.11
C PHE A 153 35.89 -35.52 6.14
N ASN A 154 35.66 -36.69 6.71
CA ASN A 154 36.61 -37.42 7.52
C ASN A 154 37.85 -37.81 6.68
N ALA A 155 38.81 -38.47 7.33
CA ALA A 155 39.96 -39.04 6.62
C ALA A 155 39.48 -40.01 5.51
N PRO A 156 40.21 -40.11 4.38
CA PRO A 156 39.93 -41.11 3.35
C PRO A 156 39.81 -42.51 3.94
N TYR A 157 38.77 -43.23 3.56
CA TYR A 157 38.62 -44.63 3.94
C TYR A 157 39.42 -45.52 2.97
N ASN A 158 39.98 -46.62 3.46
CA ASN A 158 40.56 -47.68 2.63
C ASN A 158 40.43 -49.02 3.38
N GLY A 159 39.65 -49.94 2.84
CA GLY A 159 39.39 -51.24 3.45
C GLY A 159 38.19 -51.95 2.83
N ASN A 160 37.63 -52.93 3.54
CA ASN A 160 36.52 -53.77 3.06
C ASN A 160 35.31 -53.82 4.00
N ALA A 161 35.14 -52.81 4.87
CA ALA A 161 33.97 -52.71 5.72
C ALA A 161 32.70 -52.49 4.89
N GLY A 162 31.56 -52.98 5.40
CA GLY A 162 30.27 -52.79 4.72
C GLY A 162 29.81 -51.33 4.64
N SER A 163 30.33 -50.46 5.52
CA SER A 163 30.00 -49.04 5.51
C SER A 163 31.08 -48.18 6.17
N TYR A 164 31.15 -46.91 5.79
CA TYR A 164 32.01 -45.90 6.40
C TYR A 164 31.29 -44.55 6.52
N VAL A 165 31.37 -43.91 7.69
CA VAL A 165 30.84 -42.55 7.88
C VAL A 165 31.82 -41.55 7.27
N VAL A 166 31.42 -40.95 6.16
CA VAL A 166 32.21 -40.01 5.37
C VAL A 166 32.22 -38.62 6.01
N SER A 167 31.08 -38.17 6.53
CA SER A 167 30.95 -36.86 7.18
C SER A 167 29.74 -36.82 8.10
N THR A 168 29.77 -35.90 9.06
CA THR A 168 28.68 -35.66 10.01
C THR A 168 28.38 -34.16 10.07
N ILE A 169 27.09 -33.80 10.07
CA ILE A 169 26.61 -32.42 10.24
C ILE A 169 25.65 -32.37 11.43
N GLY A 170 25.94 -31.50 12.40
CA GLY A 170 25.00 -31.13 13.44
C GLY A 170 24.19 -29.89 13.04
N ILE A 171 22.87 -29.98 13.12
CA ILE A 171 21.93 -28.88 12.89
C ILE A 171 21.34 -28.45 14.24
N PRO A 172 21.50 -27.18 14.66
CA PRO A 172 20.90 -26.67 15.87
C PRO A 172 19.37 -26.78 15.85
N ALA A 173 18.76 -26.75 17.04
CA ALA A 173 17.31 -26.76 17.20
C ALA A 173 16.65 -25.63 16.40
N GLN A 174 15.62 -25.97 15.63
CA GLN A 174 14.82 -25.02 14.87
C GLN A 174 13.47 -24.80 15.56
N PRO A 175 12.91 -23.59 15.53
CA PRO A 175 11.68 -23.28 16.27
C PRO A 175 10.40 -23.84 15.61
N TRP A 176 10.49 -24.42 14.41
CA TRP A 176 9.42 -25.16 13.74
C TRP A 176 9.89 -26.56 13.34
N ALA A 177 8.94 -27.45 13.05
CA ALA A 177 9.27 -28.76 12.48
C ALA A 177 9.81 -28.61 11.06
N TRP A 178 10.79 -29.43 10.69
CA TRP A 178 11.50 -29.29 9.42
C TRP A 178 11.95 -30.65 8.88
N ARG A 179 12.25 -30.71 7.59
CA ARG A 179 12.93 -31.85 6.93
C ARG A 179 14.25 -31.38 6.33
N PRO A 180 15.29 -32.23 6.36
CA PRO A 180 16.54 -31.94 5.68
C PRO A 180 16.35 -32.10 4.17
N ARG A 181 16.95 -31.20 3.42
CA ARG A 181 17.23 -31.39 2.00
C ARG A 181 18.73 -31.64 1.87
N ALA A 182 19.08 -32.91 1.71
CA ALA A 182 20.46 -33.34 1.67
C ALA A 182 21.02 -33.26 0.24
N SER A 183 22.23 -32.74 0.13
CA SER A 183 23.03 -32.74 -1.09
C SER A 183 24.46 -33.09 -0.73
N ALA A 184 25.10 -33.95 -1.50
CA ALA A 184 26.51 -34.25 -1.32
C ALA A 184 27.13 -34.74 -2.61
N HIS A 185 28.45 -34.73 -2.67
CA HIS A 185 29.19 -35.50 -3.66
C HIS A 185 30.48 -36.02 -3.05
N LEU A 186 30.83 -37.25 -3.41
CA LEU A 186 32.05 -37.93 -2.98
C LEU A 186 32.59 -38.75 -4.14
N TYR A 187 33.87 -39.11 -4.06
CA TYR A 187 34.47 -40.06 -4.98
C TYR A 187 34.72 -41.37 -4.26
N VAL A 188 34.32 -42.46 -4.90
CA VAL A 188 34.55 -43.81 -4.39
C VAL A 188 35.27 -44.64 -5.44
N GLY A 189 36.36 -45.29 -5.05
CA GLY A 189 37.10 -46.25 -5.86
C GLY A 189 37.12 -47.65 -5.25
N GLY A 190 37.53 -48.65 -6.03
CA GLY A 190 37.62 -50.04 -5.56
C GLY A 190 38.12 -51.00 -6.62
N THR A 191 37.66 -52.24 -6.56
CA THR A 191 37.90 -53.27 -7.59
C THR A 191 36.70 -53.34 -8.56
N PRO A 192 36.78 -54.11 -9.67
CA PRO A 192 35.65 -54.29 -10.58
C PRO A 192 34.34 -54.83 -9.96
N ASN A 193 34.40 -55.46 -8.78
CA ASN A 193 33.21 -56.04 -8.13
C ASN A 193 32.61 -55.15 -7.04
N VAL A 194 33.23 -54.00 -6.75
CA VAL A 194 32.79 -53.05 -5.71
C VAL A 194 31.62 -52.21 -6.22
N HIS A 195 30.57 -52.05 -5.42
CA HIS A 195 29.47 -51.11 -5.64
C HIS A 195 29.20 -50.31 -4.35
N VAL A 196 29.53 -49.02 -4.35
CA VAL A 196 29.36 -48.19 -3.15
C VAL A 196 28.38 -47.07 -3.40
N ASP A 197 27.28 -47.12 -2.65
CA ASP A 197 26.28 -46.07 -2.59
C ASP A 197 26.62 -45.05 -1.51
N ALA A 198 26.02 -43.87 -1.61
CA ALA A 198 26.09 -42.86 -0.58
C ALA A 198 24.70 -42.59 0.00
N VAL A 199 24.58 -42.75 1.31
CA VAL A 199 23.31 -42.66 2.03
C VAL A 199 23.45 -41.57 3.08
N VAL A 200 22.51 -40.63 3.10
CA VAL A 200 22.41 -39.65 4.19
C VAL A 200 21.36 -40.12 5.18
N ARG A 201 21.76 -40.31 6.44
CA ARG A 201 20.87 -40.77 7.50
C ARG A 201 20.69 -39.74 8.61
N LEU A 202 19.48 -39.68 9.14
CA LEU A 202 19.08 -38.80 10.23
C LEU A 202 19.22 -39.51 11.59
N GLY A 203 19.95 -38.90 12.52
CA GLY A 203 20.05 -39.31 13.93
C GLY A 203 20.97 -40.50 14.20
N ASP A 204 21.01 -41.49 13.31
CA ASP A 204 21.84 -42.69 13.43
C ASP A 204 22.44 -43.11 12.07
N PRO A 205 23.76 -43.40 11.98
CA PRO A 205 24.43 -43.71 10.72
C PRO A 205 24.11 -45.10 10.14
N VAL A 206 23.39 -45.97 10.85
CA VAL A 206 23.06 -47.33 10.41
C VAL A 206 21.56 -47.51 10.24
N ALA A 207 20.78 -47.13 11.26
CA ALA A 207 19.33 -47.36 11.34
C ALA A 207 18.50 -46.09 11.12
N GLY A 208 19.13 -44.91 11.08
CA GLY A 208 18.44 -43.63 10.92
C GLY A 208 17.71 -43.51 9.59
N ASP A 209 16.65 -42.70 9.56
CA ASP A 209 15.87 -42.45 8.35
C ASP A 209 16.75 -41.96 7.21
N ILE A 210 16.55 -42.52 6.02
CA ILE A 210 17.28 -42.13 4.81
C ILE A 210 16.66 -40.85 4.29
N VAL A 211 17.45 -39.78 4.21
CA VAL A 211 17.01 -38.44 3.76
C VAL A 211 17.83 -37.89 2.60
N GLY A 212 18.76 -38.69 2.09
CA GLY A 212 19.47 -38.47 0.84
C GLY A 212 20.06 -39.78 0.33
N TYR A 213 20.17 -39.90 -0.98
CA TYR A 213 20.73 -41.08 -1.63
C TYR A 213 21.50 -40.69 -2.88
N GLY A 214 22.67 -41.30 -3.06
CA GLY A 214 23.48 -41.23 -4.26
C GLY A 214 23.80 -42.64 -4.71
N LEU A 215 23.41 -42.96 -5.95
CA LEU A 215 23.63 -44.28 -6.54
C LEU A 215 25.07 -44.40 -7.01
N GLY A 216 25.75 -45.44 -6.53
CA GLY A 216 27.08 -45.84 -6.96
C GLY A 216 27.07 -46.48 -8.35
N VAL A 217 28.27 -46.74 -8.85
CA VAL A 217 28.48 -47.54 -10.06
C VAL A 217 29.43 -48.68 -9.72
N THR A 218 29.10 -49.88 -10.17
CA THR A 218 29.99 -51.03 -10.00
C THR A 218 31.25 -50.84 -10.85
N GLY A 219 32.44 -50.89 -10.24
CA GLY A 219 33.69 -50.79 -10.98
C GLY A 219 34.90 -50.30 -10.18
N ALA A 220 36.06 -50.31 -10.84
CA ALA A 220 37.35 -50.05 -10.18
C ALA A 220 37.74 -48.56 -10.06
N GLY A 221 37.13 -47.67 -10.85
CA GLY A 221 37.53 -46.26 -10.91
C GLY A 221 37.01 -45.46 -9.72
N PRO A 222 37.68 -44.34 -9.34
CA PRO A 222 37.03 -43.33 -8.52
C PRO A 222 35.90 -42.70 -9.34
N VAL A 223 34.66 -43.10 -9.06
CA VAL A 223 33.46 -42.53 -9.68
C VAL A 223 32.86 -41.48 -8.76
N PRO A 224 32.39 -40.33 -9.29
CA PRO A 224 31.63 -39.38 -8.50
C PRO A 224 30.26 -39.98 -8.16
N VAL A 225 29.95 -40.03 -6.87
CA VAL A 225 28.62 -40.41 -6.35
C VAL A 225 27.97 -39.13 -5.85
N ASN A 226 26.94 -38.69 -6.57
CA ASN A 226 26.17 -37.48 -6.22
C ASN A 226 24.95 -37.88 -5.42
N VAL A 227 24.83 -37.33 -4.22
CA VAL A 227 23.67 -37.47 -3.35
C VAL A 227 22.69 -36.34 -3.64
N VAL A 228 21.46 -36.73 -3.89
CA VAL A 228 20.31 -35.83 -4.02
C VAL A 228 19.30 -36.11 -2.91
N PRO A 229 18.34 -35.20 -2.67
CA PRO A 229 17.26 -35.45 -1.74
C PRO A 229 16.49 -36.71 -2.14
N HIS A 230 16.44 -37.68 -1.22
CA HIS A 230 15.76 -38.96 -1.41
C HIS A 230 15.33 -39.49 -0.06
N PHE A 231 14.09 -39.97 0.04
CA PHE A 231 13.56 -40.53 1.28
C PHE A 231 13.33 -42.02 1.12
N GLY A 232 13.82 -42.82 2.08
CA GLY A 232 13.63 -44.28 2.08
C GLY A 232 12.18 -44.74 2.29
N GLY A 233 11.28 -43.82 2.61
CA GLY A 233 9.85 -44.05 2.78
C GLY A 233 9.01 -42.94 2.15
N ALA A 234 7.73 -43.22 1.92
CA ALA A 234 6.79 -42.26 1.35
C ALA A 234 6.55 -41.06 2.30
N ILE A 235 6.64 -39.85 1.75
CA ILE A 235 6.32 -38.61 2.46
C ILE A 235 4.92 -38.15 2.06
N THR A 236 3.96 -38.33 2.96
CA THR A 236 2.58 -37.81 2.85
C THR A 236 2.41 -36.61 3.79
N GLY A 237 1.28 -35.90 3.71
CA GLY A 237 0.97 -34.75 4.57
C GLY A 237 0.99 -35.04 6.07
N THR A 238 0.92 -36.30 6.49
CA THR A 238 0.96 -36.74 7.89
C THR A 238 2.20 -37.58 8.24
N SER A 239 3.12 -37.79 7.30
CA SER A 239 4.30 -38.62 7.51
C SER A 239 5.28 -37.95 8.48
N THR A 240 5.82 -38.69 9.44
CA THR A 240 6.90 -38.23 10.33
C THR A 240 8.28 -38.67 9.85
N TYR A 241 8.37 -39.37 8.72
CA TYR A 241 9.65 -39.89 8.21
C TYR A 241 10.58 -38.75 7.81
N GLY A 242 11.83 -38.82 8.28
CA GLY A 242 12.86 -37.81 8.08
C GLY A 242 12.53 -36.44 8.69
N GLN A 243 11.48 -36.33 9.51
CA GLN A 243 11.06 -35.08 10.13
C GLN A 243 11.79 -34.87 11.46
N ILE A 244 12.25 -33.64 11.68
CA ILE A 244 12.76 -33.16 12.96
C ILE A 244 11.69 -32.28 13.59
N ALA A 245 11.35 -32.55 14.85
CA ALA A 245 10.37 -31.77 15.59
C ALA A 245 10.90 -30.37 15.93
N ALA A 246 9.98 -29.42 16.13
CA ALA A 246 10.32 -28.09 16.63
C ALA A 246 11.08 -28.19 17.97
N GLY A 247 12.04 -27.29 18.18
CA GLY A 247 12.88 -27.25 19.38
C GLY A 247 13.93 -28.37 19.47
N THR A 248 14.06 -29.23 18.46
CA THR A 248 14.97 -30.39 18.49
C THR A 248 16.18 -30.18 17.59
N ALA A 249 17.39 -30.34 18.14
CA ALA A 249 18.61 -30.42 17.36
C ALA A 249 18.75 -31.79 16.70
N ALA A 250 19.41 -31.87 15.55
CA ALA A 250 19.54 -33.12 14.81
C ALA A 250 20.95 -33.29 14.24
N THR A 251 21.38 -34.54 14.10
CA THR A 251 22.65 -34.90 13.47
C THR A 251 22.38 -35.70 12.21
N LEU A 252 23.06 -35.37 11.12
CA LEU A 252 22.99 -36.09 9.85
C LEU A 252 24.34 -36.69 9.51
N TYR A 253 24.30 -37.91 8.99
CA TYR A 253 25.48 -38.70 8.64
C TYR A 253 25.48 -38.97 7.15
N LEU A 254 26.54 -38.60 6.45
CA LEU A 254 26.82 -39.09 5.11
C LEU A 254 27.60 -40.40 5.24
N VAL A 255 27.05 -41.50 4.73
CA VAL A 255 27.59 -42.84 4.88
C VAL A 255 27.81 -43.45 3.51
N ALA A 256 29.04 -43.88 3.23
CA ALA A 256 29.33 -44.72 2.07
C ALA A 256 29.03 -46.18 2.45
N VAL A 257 28.25 -46.88 1.63
CA VAL A 257 27.77 -48.25 1.90
C VAL A 257 28.13 -49.15 0.74
N GLN A 258 28.90 -50.20 1.01
CA GLN A 258 29.15 -51.26 0.04
C GLN A 258 27.89 -52.13 -0.08
N THR A 259 27.24 -52.11 -1.23
CA THR A 259 25.99 -52.86 -1.49
C THR A 259 26.22 -54.12 -2.32
N ALA A 260 27.39 -54.28 -2.95
CA ALA A 260 27.76 -55.56 -3.55
C ALA A 260 28.15 -56.60 -2.50
N SER A 261 27.79 -57.86 -2.73
CA SER A 261 28.19 -59.00 -1.91
C SER A 261 29.64 -59.41 -2.19
N THR A 262 30.59 -58.56 -1.83
CA THR A 262 32.04 -58.75 -2.02
C THR A 262 32.83 -58.42 -0.75
N THR A 263 34.02 -58.99 -0.64
CA THR A 263 35.02 -58.65 0.39
C THR A 263 36.15 -57.78 -0.17
N ASP A 264 36.00 -57.31 -1.41
CA ASP A 264 36.98 -56.50 -2.10
C ASP A 264 37.17 -55.13 -1.41
N ASN A 265 38.41 -54.66 -1.42
CA ASN A 265 38.74 -53.35 -0.87
C ASN A 265 38.15 -52.22 -1.72
N TRP A 266 37.69 -51.18 -1.04
CA TRP A 266 37.21 -49.93 -1.60
C TRP A 266 37.74 -48.75 -0.79
N ASN A 267 37.65 -47.55 -1.36
CA ASN A 267 38.11 -46.32 -0.73
C ASN A 267 37.16 -45.15 -0.97
N THR A 268 37.22 -44.17 -0.08
CA THR A 268 36.64 -42.84 -0.30
C THR A 268 37.77 -41.82 -0.46
N VAL A 269 37.53 -40.80 -1.28
CA VAL A 269 38.43 -39.65 -1.39
C VAL A 269 37.80 -38.47 -0.66
N ASN A 270 38.59 -37.76 0.14
CA ASN A 270 38.13 -36.57 0.87
C ASN A 270 38.44 -35.24 0.13
N THR A 271 39.24 -35.28 -0.92
CA THR A 271 39.51 -34.12 -1.79
C THR A 271 38.28 -33.80 -2.63
N ASN A 272 37.95 -32.50 -2.71
CA ASN A 272 36.83 -31.93 -3.45
C ASN A 272 35.43 -32.38 -3.02
N GLY A 273 35.26 -33.38 -2.15
CA GLY A 273 33.95 -33.81 -1.67
C GLY A 273 33.27 -32.76 -0.77
N GLN A 274 31.94 -32.72 -0.81
CA GLN A 274 31.14 -31.81 0.01
C GLN A 274 29.88 -32.49 0.51
N PHE A 275 29.51 -32.23 1.76
CA PHE A 275 28.22 -32.61 2.34
C PHE A 275 27.51 -31.35 2.80
N MET A 276 26.27 -31.18 2.34
CA MET A 276 25.46 -29.99 2.54
C MET A 276 24.04 -30.35 2.95
N ILE A 277 23.51 -29.64 3.93
CA ILE A 277 22.11 -29.75 4.37
C ILE A 277 21.46 -28.38 4.31
N ASP A 278 20.31 -28.31 3.66
CA ASP A 278 19.35 -27.22 3.84
C ASP A 278 18.22 -27.68 4.77
N VAL A 279 17.83 -26.82 5.69
CA VAL A 279 16.69 -27.00 6.59
C VAL A 279 15.43 -26.49 5.88
N VAL A 280 14.49 -27.38 5.56
CA VAL A 280 13.23 -27.01 4.89
C VAL A 280 12.07 -27.06 5.89
N PRO A 281 11.39 -25.93 6.17
CA PRO A 281 10.20 -25.91 7.03
C PRO A 281 9.08 -26.82 6.53
N ILE A 282 8.29 -27.39 7.45
CA ILE A 282 7.06 -28.16 7.17
C ILE A 282 5.83 -27.35 7.58
#